data_AF-A0A8S0QHC0-F1
#
_entry.id   AF-A0A8S0QHC0-F1
#
_cell.length_a   1.000
_cell.length_b   1.000
_cell.length_c   1.000
_cell.angle_alpha   90.00
_cell.angle_beta   90.00
_cell.angle_gamma   90.00
#
_symmetry.space_group_name_H-M   'P 1'
#
loop_
_entity.id
_entity.type
_entity.pdbx_description
1 polymer ?
#
loop_
_entity_poly.entity_id
_entity_poly.type
_entity_poly.pdbx_seq_one_letter_code
_entity_poly.pdbx_strand_id
1 'polypeptide(L)'
;DALSLTEFELMEFLDVGLVEVTLALAHISEISSPPYLTALSLLEQCIQNEYLAGYFPTRLKGLDVALCGGIPFGVVTELVGPAGTGKTQ
;
A
#
# COMPACT_ATOMS: atom_id res chain seq x y z
N ASP A 1 11.42 -1.15 8.85
CA ASP A 1 11.38 -1.88 7.59
C ASP A 1 12.72 -1.62 6.91
N ALA A 2 13.46 -2.67 6.54
CA ALA A 2 14.79 -2.50 5.96
C ALA A 2 14.72 -2.05 4.50
N LEU A 3 13.68 -2.46 3.77
CA LEU A 3 13.49 -2.15 2.35
C LEU A 3 12.92 -0.74 2.12
N SER A 4 12.54 -0.04 3.20
CA SER A 4 12.09 1.35 3.17
C SER A 4 13.21 2.36 3.43
N LEU A 5 14.43 1.89 3.68
CA LEU A 5 15.59 2.71 4.01
C LEU A 5 16.62 2.65 2.88
N THR A 6 17.39 3.72 2.74
CA THR A 6 18.55 3.78 1.85
C THR A 6 19.72 2.99 2.44
N GLU A 7 20.68 2.60 1.59
CA GLU A 7 21.87 1.88 2.05
C GLU A 7 22.68 2.72 3.06
N PHE A 8 22.74 4.04 2.90
CA PHE A 8 23.46 4.92 3.82
C PHE A 8 22.80 5.02 5.19
N GLU A 9 21.47 5.13 5.24
CA GLU A 9 20.74 5.10 6.51
C GLU A 9 21.00 3.78 7.23
N LEU A 10 20.98 2.66 6.51
CA LEU A 10 21.28 1.35 7.09
C LEU A 10 22.72 1.23 7.58
N MET A 11 23.70 1.75 6.83
CA MET A 11 25.10 1.80 7.26
C MET A 11 25.26 2.62 8.54
N GLU A 12 24.60 3.78 8.64
CA GLU A 12 24.63 4.63 9.83
C GLU A 12 23.95 3.97 11.04
N PHE A 13 22.77 3.39 10.85
CA PHE A 13 22.02 2.74 11.94
C PHE A 13 22.68 1.47 12.47
N LEU A 14 23.34 0.71 11.60
CA LEU A 14 23.91 -0.59 11.92
C LEU A 14 25.42 -0.56 12.16
N ASP A 15 26.08 0.55 11.84
CA ASP A 15 27.54 0.73 11.91
C ASP A 15 28.31 -0.36 11.13
N VAL A 16 27.87 -0.61 9.88
CA VAL A 16 28.45 -1.60 8.97
C VAL A 16 28.76 -1.01 7.59
N GLY A 17 29.58 -1.71 6.82
CA GLY A 17 29.96 -1.30 5.47
C GLY A 17 28.86 -1.54 4.43
N LEU A 18 29.05 -0.96 3.24
CA LEU A 18 28.13 -1.10 2.11
C LEU A 18 27.97 -2.56 1.66
N VAL A 19 29.05 -3.35 1.72
CA VAL A 19 29.04 -4.76 1.28
C VAL A 19 28.08 -5.58 2.15
N GLU A 20 28.15 -5.40 3.47
CA GLU A 20 27.27 -6.05 4.44
C GLU A 20 25.81 -5.65 4.22
N VAL A 21 25.55 -4.34 4.01
CA VAL A 21 24.20 -3.83 3.72
C VAL A 21 23.65 -4.41 2.41
N THR A 22 24.42 -4.42 1.33
CA THR A 22 23.96 -4.95 0.04
C THR A 22 23.64 -6.44 0.12
N LEU A 23 24.48 -7.23 0.81
CA LEU A 23 24.22 -8.66 1.02
C LEU A 23 22.96 -8.89 1.84
N ALA A 24 22.76 -8.11 2.90
CA ALA A 24 21.56 -8.20 3.74
C ALA A 24 20.31 -7.83 2.93
N LEU A 25 20.34 -6.73 2.17
CA LEU A 25 19.21 -6.31 1.33
C LEU A 25 18.87 -7.34 0.25
N ALA A 26 19.86 -7.93 -0.40
CA ALA A 26 19.65 -8.99 -1.38
C ALA A 26 18.94 -10.19 -0.74
N HIS A 27 19.42 -10.62 0.44
CA HIS A 27 18.83 -11.75 1.16
C HIS A 27 17.39 -11.45 1.64
N ILE A 28 17.15 -10.26 2.19
CA ILE A 28 15.82 -9.85 2.64
C ILE A 28 14.86 -9.80 1.45
N SER A 29 15.29 -9.18 0.34
CA SER A 29 14.48 -9.07 -0.88
C SER A 29 14.11 -10.43 -1.45
N GLU A 30 15.04 -11.40 -1.45
CA GLU A 30 14.76 -12.76 -1.92
C GLU A 30 13.65 -13.42 -1.09
N ILE A 31 13.69 -13.28 0.24
CA ILE A 31 12.70 -13.89 1.14
C ILE A 31 11.36 -13.14 1.09
N SER A 32 11.38 -11.80 0.95
CA SER A 32 10.17 -10.98 1.00
C SER A 32 9.46 -10.84 -0.34
N SER A 33 10.09 -11.25 -1.45
CA SER A 33 9.49 -11.11 -2.77
C SER A 33 8.21 -11.93 -2.88
N PRO A 34 7.07 -11.33 -3.25
CA PRO A 34 5.85 -12.08 -3.48
C PRO A 34 6.02 -13.04 -4.67
N PRO A 35 5.24 -14.13 -4.73
CA PRO A 35 5.30 -15.07 -5.85
C PRO A 35 4.95 -14.37 -7.17
N TYR A 36 5.52 -14.88 -8.26
CA TYR A 36 5.13 -14.45 -9.60
C TYR A 36 3.67 -14.82 -9.87
N LEU A 37 2.85 -13.81 -10.12
CA LEU A 37 1.42 -13.97 -10.40
C LEU A 37 1.08 -13.35 -11.75
N THR A 38 0.16 -14.00 -12.46
CA THR A 38 -0.41 -13.41 -13.67
C THR A 38 -1.41 -12.32 -13.29
N ALA A 39 -1.61 -11.36 -14.19
CA ALA A 39 -2.64 -10.33 -14.00
C ALA A 39 -4.04 -10.93 -13.79
N LEU A 40 -4.34 -12.07 -14.44
CA LEU A 40 -5.60 -12.78 -14.26
C LEU A 40 -5.74 -13.32 -12.83
N SER A 41 -4.70 -13.98 -12.32
CA SER A 41 -4.70 -14.51 -10.94
C SER A 41 -4.82 -13.41 -9.89
N LEU A 42 -4.18 -12.25 -10.12
CA LEU A 42 -4.34 -11.08 -9.25
C LEU A 42 -5.78 -10.56 -9.25
N LEU A 43 -6.41 -10.47 -10.42
CA LEU A 43 -7.80 -10.03 -10.54
C LEU A 43 -8.76 -10.99 -9.81
N GLU A 44 -8.57 -12.30 -9.97
CA GLU A 44 -9.36 -13.32 -9.27
C GLU A 44 -9.18 -13.22 -7.75
N GLN A 45 -7.96 -12.96 -7.27
CA GLN A 45 -7.69 -12.75 -5.85
C GLN A 45 -8.36 -11.49 -5.31
N CYS A 46 -8.33 -10.37 -6.03
CA CYS A 46 -9.03 -9.14 -5.64
C CYS A 46 -10.54 -9.40 -5.48
N ILE A 47 -11.15 -10.11 -6.44
CA ILE A 47 -12.58 -10.45 -6.40
C ILE A 47 -12.93 -11.37 -5.22
N GLN A 48 -12.06 -12.33 -4.89
CA GLN A 48 -12.36 -13.38 -3.90
C GLN A 48 -11.94 -13.05 -2.47
N ASN A 49 -10.85 -12.31 -2.27
CA ASN A 49 -10.15 -12.25 -0.99
C ASN A 49 -10.03 -10.84 -0.39
N GLU A 50 -10.37 -9.78 -1.13
CA GLU A 50 -10.29 -8.44 -0.56
C GLU A 50 -11.47 -8.16 0.37
N TYR A 51 -11.16 -7.97 1.65
CA TYR A 51 -12.06 -7.38 2.61
C TYR A 51 -12.57 -6.04 2.04
N LEU A 52 -13.88 -5.94 1.82
CA LEU A 52 -14.54 -4.80 1.17
C LEU A 52 -14.04 -4.48 -0.26
N ALA A 53 -13.51 -5.48 -0.98
CA ALA A 53 -13.01 -5.34 -2.35
C ALA A 53 -11.92 -4.26 -2.54
N GLY A 54 -11.14 -3.97 -1.49
CA GLY A 54 -10.07 -2.98 -1.53
C GLY A 54 -10.53 -1.55 -1.22
N TYR A 55 -11.79 -1.37 -0.80
CA TYR A 55 -12.37 -0.05 -0.53
C TYR A 55 -12.94 0.06 0.89
N PHE A 56 -12.94 1.27 1.43
CA PHE A 56 -13.63 1.61 2.67
C PHE A 56 -14.97 2.29 2.34
N PRO A 57 -16.13 1.76 2.78
CA PRO A 57 -17.44 2.31 2.42
C PRO A 57 -17.70 3.64 3.12
N THR A 58 -18.14 4.64 2.35
CA THR A 58 -18.53 5.96 2.88
C THR A 58 -19.90 5.95 3.55
N ARG A 59 -20.66 4.84 3.39
CA ARG A 59 -22.06 4.68 3.81
C ARG A 59 -23.04 5.62 3.10
N LEU A 60 -22.58 6.34 2.09
CA LEU A 60 -23.38 7.17 1.20
C LEU A 60 -23.41 6.48 -0.16
N LYS A 61 -24.47 5.72 -0.46
CA LYS A 61 -24.56 4.89 -1.67
C LYS A 61 -24.20 5.63 -2.97
N GLY A 62 -24.65 6.88 -3.11
CA GLY A 62 -24.33 7.69 -4.29
C GLY A 62 -22.85 8.04 -4.40
N LEU A 63 -22.18 8.27 -3.27
CA LEU A 63 -20.75 8.56 -3.21
C LEU A 63 -19.93 7.28 -3.44
N ASP A 64 -20.32 6.15 -2.83
CA ASP A 64 -19.65 4.87 -3.06
C ASP A 64 -19.70 4.46 -4.54
N VAL A 65 -20.84 4.68 -5.22
CA VAL A 65 -20.94 4.46 -6.68
C VAL A 65 -20.02 5.39 -7.45
N ALA A 66 -19.96 6.67 -7.09
CA ALA A 66 -19.08 7.64 -7.74
C ALA A 66 -17.59 7.33 -7.54
N LEU A 67 -17.24 6.65 -6.44
CA LEU A 67 -15.90 6.20 -6.10
C LEU A 67 -15.61 4.73 -6.48
N CYS A 68 -16.45 4.11 -7.32
CA CYS A 68 -16.29 2.72 -7.77
C CYS A 68 -16.26 1.67 -6.64
N GLY A 69 -16.87 1.95 -5.49
CA GLY A 69 -16.98 1.03 -4.36
C GLY A 69 -16.80 1.69 -3.00
N GLY A 70 -16.06 2.80 -2.93
CA GLY A 70 -15.75 3.52 -1.69
C GLY A 70 -14.38 4.19 -1.76
N ILE A 71 -13.76 4.46 -0.61
CA ILE A 71 -12.40 5.05 -0.56
C ILE A 71 -11.36 3.92 -0.74
N PRO A 72 -10.54 3.92 -1.80
CA PRO A 72 -9.55 2.87 -2.04
C PRO A 72 -8.47 2.81 -0.94
N PHE A 73 -8.07 1.61 -0.52
CA PHE A 73 -6.93 1.41 0.37
C PHE A 73 -5.60 1.65 -0.35
N GLY A 74 -4.55 1.98 0.42
CA GLY A 74 -3.19 2.15 -0.10
C GLY A 74 -2.96 3.45 -0.90
N VAL A 75 -3.95 4.34 -0.96
CA VAL A 75 -3.82 5.65 -1.60
C VAL A 75 -4.29 6.77 -0.68
N VAL A 76 -3.86 8.00 -0.97
CA VAL A 76 -4.35 9.21 -0.29
C VAL A 76 -5.54 9.75 -1.07
N THR A 77 -6.70 9.86 -0.41
CA THR A 77 -7.91 10.49 -0.97
C THR A 77 -8.14 11.83 -0.30
N GLU A 78 -8.19 12.91 -1.08
CA GLU A 78 -8.43 14.26 -0.58
C GLU A 78 -9.91 14.63 -0.69
N LEU A 79 -10.47 15.21 0.38
CA LEU A 79 -11.84 15.71 0.42
C LEU A 79 -11.85 17.24 0.56
N VAL A 80 -12.27 17.95 -0.49
CA VAL A 80 -12.28 19.42 -0.56
C VAL A 80 -13.69 19.98 -0.71
N GLY A 81 -13.91 21.19 -0.20
CA GLY A 81 -15.20 21.89 -0.30
C GLY A 81 -15.38 23.00 0.73
N PRO A 82 -16.42 23.85 0.59
CA PRO A 82 -16.74 24.92 1.55
C PRO A 82 -16.92 24.45 3.00
N ALA A 83 -17.00 25.41 3.93
CA ALA A 83 -17.36 25.12 5.31
C ALA A 83 -18.76 24.48 5.37
N GLY A 84 -18.94 23.46 6.23
CA GLY A 84 -20.22 22.76 6.36
C GLY A 84 -20.51 21.66 5.32
N THR A 85 -19.62 21.41 4.35
CA THR A 85 -19.79 20.33 3.34
C THR A 85 -19.60 18.90 3.89
N GLY A 86 -19.39 18.74 5.19
CA GLY A 86 -19.27 17.41 5.82
C GLY A 86 -17.86 16.78 5.80
N LYS A 87 -16.81 17.56 5.52
CA LYS A 87 -15.42 17.04 5.41
C LYS A 87 -14.86 16.40 6.70
N THR A 88 -15.45 16.71 7.85
CA THR A 88 -15.00 16.27 9.19
C THR A 88 -15.92 15.21 9.81
N GLN A 89 -17.08 14.96 9.19
CA GLN A 89 -18.09 14.01 9.68
C GLN A 89 -17.70 12.58 9.33
#